data_AF-A0A3B0VYM2-F1
#
_entry.id   AF-A0A3B0VYM2-F1
#
_cell.length_a   1.000
_cell.length_b   1.000
_cell.length_c   1.000
_cell.angle_alpha   90.00
_cell.angle_beta   90.00
_cell.angle_gamma   90.00
#
_symmetry.space_group_name_H-M   'P 1'
#
loop_
_entity.id
_entity.type
_entity.pdbx_description
1 polymer ?
#
loop_
_entity_poly.entity_id
_entity_poly.type
_entity_poly.pdbx_seq_one_letter_code
_entity_poly.pdbx_strand_id
1 'polypeptide(L)'
;LEGNRPVFEVPVIGTTKQYIGLTAYMQRHTLNQLLKEDDVISGAYLTVDSKYQSIAYKKIKDMPKIVGVIEQKSSIDSFYDTMDDTILFFTFITTLLGATIAFGVVYNSLRIALSERNRELASLRVLGFQRSEVAYILLGEQGLLTLIAIPFGFVIGYGLCFYLTIGFENDLYRVPLELTPNVYALAAFVVIVSSIVSAMIIWRSLAHLDMVAVLKSKE
;
A
#
# COMPACT_ATOMS: atom_id res chain seq x y z
N LEU A 1 -20.50 37.08 -10.66
CA LEU A 1 -19.24 36.53 -11.22
C LEU A 1 -18.98 37.05 -12.64
N GLU A 2 -19.56 38.18 -13.02
CA GLU A 2 -19.25 38.92 -14.25
C GLU A 2 -18.36 40.11 -13.85
N GLY A 3 -17.06 39.87 -13.78
CA GLY A 3 -16.05 40.89 -13.58
C GLY A 3 -15.15 40.95 -14.81
N ASN A 4 -14.59 42.13 -15.08
CA ASN A 4 -13.55 42.32 -16.08
C ASN A 4 -12.45 41.28 -15.84
N ARG A 5 -12.10 40.47 -16.86
CA ARG A 5 -11.03 39.46 -16.76
C ARG A 5 -9.81 39.98 -17.53
N PRO A 6 -9.05 40.92 -16.97
CA PRO A 6 -7.89 41.45 -17.65
C PRO A 6 -6.84 40.35 -17.80
N VAL A 7 -6.23 40.29 -18.99
CA VAL A 7 -5.14 39.37 -19.30
C VAL A 7 -3.85 40.18 -19.29
N PHE A 8 -2.84 39.69 -18.59
CA PHE A 8 -1.53 40.31 -18.49
C PHE A 8 -0.44 39.30 -18.80
N GLU A 9 0.59 39.76 -19.50
CA GLU A 9 1.82 39.01 -19.69
C GLU A 9 2.82 39.41 -18.60
N VAL A 10 3.33 38.42 -17.87
CA VAL A 10 4.26 38.62 -16.75
C VAL A 10 5.42 37.63 -16.85
N PRO A 11 6.66 38.05 -16.53
CA PRO A 11 7.82 37.16 -16.59
C PRO A 11 7.76 36.11 -15.48
N VAL A 12 8.06 34.86 -15.83
CA VAL A 12 8.16 33.74 -14.87
C VAL A 12 9.56 33.74 -14.26
N ILE A 13 9.65 33.95 -12.95
CA ILE A 13 10.92 34.02 -12.21
C ILE A 13 11.41 32.65 -11.68
N GLY A 14 10.54 31.64 -11.65
CA GLY A 14 10.87 30.31 -11.15
C GLY A 14 9.67 29.37 -11.16
N THR A 15 9.93 28.09 -10.88
CA THR A 15 8.91 27.04 -10.79
C THR A 15 8.99 26.34 -9.44
N THR A 16 7.85 25.89 -8.93
CA THR A 16 7.76 25.10 -7.69
C THR A 16 7.12 23.75 -7.98
N LYS A 17 7.47 22.74 -7.18
CA LYS A 17 6.81 21.43 -7.26
C LYS A 17 5.46 21.54 -6.57
N GLN A 18 4.40 21.34 -7.36
CA GLN A 18 3.05 21.30 -6.87
C GLN A 18 2.44 19.94 -7.21
N TYR A 19 1.85 19.30 -6.20
CA TYR A 19 1.30 17.95 -6.32
C TYR A 19 -0.18 17.95 -6.72
N ILE A 20 -0.87 19.09 -6.55
CA ILE A 20 -2.31 19.24 -6.81
C ILE A 20 -2.58 20.57 -7.51
N GLY A 21 -3.23 20.48 -8.67
CA GLY A 21 -3.73 21.63 -9.44
C GLY A 21 -2.66 22.51 -10.09
N LEU A 22 -3.13 23.55 -10.79
CA LEU A 22 -2.32 24.60 -11.40
C LEU A 22 -2.45 25.86 -10.55
N THR A 23 -1.37 26.28 -9.89
CA THR A 23 -1.34 27.54 -9.13
C THR A 23 -0.14 28.37 -9.54
N ALA A 24 -0.36 29.67 -9.68
CA ALA A 24 0.69 30.66 -9.88
C ALA A 24 0.83 31.52 -8.62
N TYR A 25 2.06 31.90 -8.31
CA TYR A 25 2.37 32.73 -7.15
C TYR A 25 2.94 34.07 -7.62
N MET A 26 2.45 35.16 -7.04
CA MET A 26 2.93 36.51 -7.29
C MET A 26 2.94 37.30 -5.97
N GLN A 27 3.83 38.29 -5.86
CA GLN A 27 3.79 39.21 -4.74
C GLN A 27 2.47 40.01 -4.76
N ARG A 28 1.80 40.07 -3.59
CA ARG A 28 0.51 40.76 -3.42
C ARG A 28 0.52 42.19 -3.96
N HIS A 29 1.55 42.96 -3.61
CA HIS A 29 1.62 44.37 -4.00
C HIS A 29 1.67 44.54 -5.53
N THR A 30 2.47 43.72 -6.21
CA THR A 30 2.58 43.71 -7.67
C THR A 30 1.27 43.28 -8.34
N LEU A 31 0.60 42.27 -7.79
CA LEU A 31 -0.68 41.79 -8.30
C LEU A 31 -1.78 42.86 -8.17
N ASN A 32 -1.90 43.51 -7.01
CA ASN A 32 -2.89 44.56 -6.78
C ASN A 32 -2.64 45.76 -7.71
N GLN A 33 -1.38 46.16 -7.91
CA GLN A 33 -1.02 47.20 -8.87
C GLN A 33 -1.42 46.84 -10.31
N LEU A 34 -1.18 45.59 -10.74
CA LEU A 34 -1.58 45.08 -12.07
C LEU A 34 -3.10 45.10 -12.25
N LEU A 35 -3.85 44.64 -11.25
CA LEU A 35 -5.31 44.61 -11.28
C LEU A 35 -5.95 45.98 -11.07
N LYS A 36 -5.16 47.02 -10.74
CA LYS A 36 -5.63 48.35 -10.35
C LYS A 36 -6.57 48.31 -9.14
N GLU A 37 -6.27 47.40 -8.22
CA GLU A 37 -6.94 47.27 -6.95
C GLU A 37 -6.09 47.92 -5.84
N ASP A 38 -6.74 48.42 -4.78
CA ASP A 38 -6.06 48.96 -3.60
C ASP A 38 -5.38 47.84 -2.78
N ASP A 39 -5.06 48.07 -1.49
CA ASP A 39 -4.49 47.03 -0.61
C ASP A 39 -5.54 46.00 -0.13
N VAL A 40 -6.23 45.38 -1.08
CA VAL A 40 -7.22 44.33 -0.83
C VAL A 40 -6.55 42.97 -0.60
N ILE A 41 -7.17 42.18 0.26
CA ILE A 41 -6.80 40.79 0.56
C ILE A 41 -8.07 39.94 0.53
N SER A 42 -8.00 38.79 -0.13
CA SER A 42 -9.10 37.80 -0.13
C SER A 42 -9.04 36.88 1.09
N GLY A 43 -7.87 36.76 1.72
CA GLY A 43 -7.66 35.92 2.90
C GLY A 43 -6.27 36.08 3.49
N ALA A 44 -6.08 35.53 4.69
CA ALA A 44 -4.78 35.47 5.36
C ALA A 44 -4.61 34.09 6.00
N TYR A 45 -3.40 33.54 5.89
CA TYR A 45 -3.02 32.30 6.56
C TYR A 45 -2.30 32.66 7.86
N LEU A 46 -2.77 32.08 8.97
CA LEU A 46 -2.23 32.34 10.30
C LEU A 46 -1.81 31.02 10.93
N THR A 47 -0.52 30.91 11.27
CA THR A 47 -0.03 29.81 12.10
C THR A 47 -0.22 30.21 13.56
N VAL A 48 -1.04 29.46 14.27
CA VAL A 48 -1.34 29.69 15.69
C VAL A 48 -0.84 28.50 16.49
N ASP A 49 -0.26 28.75 17.67
CA ASP A 49 0.10 27.69 18.59
C ASP A 49 -1.14 26.88 18.98
N SER A 50 -1.01 25.56 18.92
CA SER A 50 -2.01 24.55 19.31
C SER A 50 -2.76 24.88 20.60
N LYS A 51 -2.07 25.44 21.60
CA LYS A 51 -2.68 25.78 22.90
C LYS A 51 -3.71 26.90 22.83
N TYR A 52 -3.55 27.82 21.87
CA TYR A 52 -4.40 29.01 21.71
C TYR A 52 -5.35 28.91 20.52
N GLN A 53 -5.30 27.81 19.77
CA GLN A 53 -6.05 27.61 18.52
C GLN A 53 -7.56 27.82 18.69
N SER A 54 -8.18 27.20 19.71
CA SER A 54 -9.62 27.36 19.97
C SER A 54 -10.01 28.80 20.37
N ILE A 55 -9.14 29.48 21.13
CA ILE A 55 -9.37 30.85 21.58
C ILE A 55 -9.23 31.83 20.40
N ALA A 56 -8.20 31.63 19.58
CA ALA A 56 -7.97 32.42 18.38
C ALA A 56 -9.09 32.22 17.36
N TYR A 57 -9.51 30.98 17.09
CA TYR A 57 -10.63 30.67 16.21
C TYR A 57 -11.90 31.43 16.62
N LYS A 58 -12.27 31.36 17.91
CA LYS A 58 -13.46 32.04 18.42
C LYS A 58 -13.36 33.57 18.28
N LYS A 59 -12.23 34.15 18.68
CA LYS A 59 -12.00 35.61 18.55
C LYS A 59 -12.06 36.09 17.11
N ILE A 60 -11.46 35.35 16.18
CA ILE A 60 -11.41 35.73 14.76
C ILE A 60 -12.80 35.56 14.13
N LYS A 61 -13.54 34.51 14.50
CA LYS A 61 -14.90 34.28 14.01
C LYS A 61 -15.88 35.38 14.43
N ASP A 62 -15.68 35.98 15.60
CA ASP A 62 -16.53 37.07 16.12
C ASP A 62 -16.15 38.44 15.53
N MET A 63 -15.12 38.55 14.69
CA MET A 63 -14.73 39.82 14.07
C MET A 63 -15.67 40.21 12.92
N PRO A 64 -16.29 41.41 12.94
CA PRO A 64 -17.32 41.80 11.99
C PRO A 64 -16.83 42.00 10.54
N LYS A 65 -15.51 42.02 10.30
CA LYS A 65 -14.92 42.16 8.96
C LYS A 65 -14.50 40.84 8.32
N ILE A 66 -14.69 39.69 8.99
CA ILE A 66 -14.23 38.39 8.53
C ILE A 66 -15.44 37.56 8.10
N VAL A 67 -15.49 37.21 6.80
CA VAL A 67 -16.61 36.48 6.20
C VAL A 67 -16.59 34.99 6.60
N GLY A 68 -15.41 34.43 6.88
CA GLY A 68 -15.29 33.05 7.31
C GLY A 68 -13.91 32.72 7.84
N VAL A 69 -13.86 31.77 8.77
CA VAL A 69 -12.62 31.21 9.33
C VAL A 69 -12.65 29.72 9.08
N ILE A 70 -11.68 29.24 8.32
CA ILE A 70 -11.51 27.81 8.04
C ILE A 70 -10.36 27.31 8.92
N GLU A 71 -10.67 26.38 9.80
CA GLU A 71 -9.65 25.70 10.59
C GLU A 71 -9.02 24.61 9.74
N GLN A 72 -7.92 24.94 9.06
CA GLN A 72 -7.26 24.03 8.13
C GLN A 72 -6.84 22.72 8.82
N LYS A 73 -6.42 22.79 10.08
CA LYS A 73 -6.00 21.60 10.85
C LYS A 73 -7.15 20.61 11.05
N SER A 74 -8.35 21.06 11.44
CA SER A 74 -9.48 20.14 11.63
C SER A 74 -9.93 19.49 10.31
N SER A 75 -9.91 20.25 9.20
CA SER A 75 -10.21 19.67 7.88
C SER A 75 -9.14 18.69 7.41
N ILE A 76 -7.87 18.97 7.72
CA ILE A 76 -6.75 18.07 7.42
C ILE A 76 -6.85 16.80 8.28
N ASP A 77 -7.08 16.93 9.59
CA ASP A 77 -7.19 15.82 10.53
C ASP A 77 -8.37 14.91 10.12
N SER A 78 -9.55 15.46 9.85
CA SER A 78 -10.70 14.66 9.37
C SER A 78 -10.47 14.03 8.00
N PHE A 79 -9.72 14.68 7.12
CA PHE A 79 -9.33 14.12 5.83
C PHE A 79 -8.37 12.93 6.01
N TYR A 80 -7.36 13.08 6.88
CA TYR A 80 -6.46 11.99 7.24
C TYR A 80 -7.20 10.83 7.91
N ASP A 81 -8.09 11.08 8.88
CA ASP A 81 -8.88 10.04 9.54
C ASP A 81 -9.70 9.23 8.52
N THR A 82 -10.39 9.91 7.59
CA THR A 82 -11.19 9.24 6.55
C THR A 82 -10.32 8.46 5.55
N MET A 83 -9.18 9.04 5.16
CA MET A 83 -8.22 8.39 4.26
C MET A 83 -7.59 7.18 4.92
N ASP A 84 -7.18 7.28 6.18
CA ASP A 84 -6.56 6.20 6.95
C ASP A 84 -7.53 5.03 7.09
N ASP A 85 -8.78 5.28 7.50
CA ASP A 85 -9.79 4.21 7.61
C ASP A 85 -10.03 3.52 6.27
N THR A 86 -10.18 4.29 5.19
CA THR A 86 -10.46 3.74 3.86
C THR A 86 -9.25 2.96 3.33
N ILE A 87 -8.05 3.56 3.37
CA ILE A 87 -6.82 2.97 2.84
C ILE A 87 -6.43 1.74 3.66
N LEU A 88 -6.53 1.78 4.99
CA LEU A 88 -6.26 0.63 5.85
C LEU A 88 -7.23 -0.50 5.58
N PHE A 89 -8.53 -0.20 5.38
CA PHE A 89 -9.52 -1.22 5.03
C PHE A 89 -9.19 -1.89 3.69
N PHE A 90 -8.91 -1.11 2.64
CA PHE A 90 -8.53 -1.66 1.34
C PHE A 90 -7.21 -2.44 1.40
N THR A 91 -6.22 -1.92 2.12
CA THR A 91 -4.93 -2.59 2.35
C THR A 91 -5.11 -3.92 3.07
N PHE A 92 -5.97 -3.95 4.09
CA PHE A 92 -6.28 -5.17 4.83
C PHE A 92 -6.93 -6.23 3.92
N ILE A 93 -7.97 -5.85 3.17
CA ILE A 93 -8.68 -6.79 2.28
C ILE A 93 -7.76 -7.30 1.17
N THR A 94 -7.00 -6.43 0.52
CA THR A 94 -6.07 -6.83 -0.56
C THR A 94 -4.94 -7.70 -0.04
N THR A 95 -4.41 -7.40 1.15
CA THR A 95 -3.40 -8.23 1.82
C THR A 95 -3.97 -9.60 2.17
N LEU A 96 -5.20 -9.66 2.70
CA LEU A 96 -5.88 -10.92 3.02
C LEU A 96 -6.10 -11.79 1.77
N LEU A 97 -6.54 -11.19 0.67
CA LEU A 97 -6.69 -11.88 -0.62
C LEU A 97 -5.35 -12.39 -1.14
N GLY A 98 -4.32 -11.54 -1.12
CA GLY A 98 -2.96 -11.93 -1.50
C GLY A 98 -2.42 -13.07 -0.64
N ALA A 99 -2.61 -13.02 0.67
CA ALA A 99 -2.23 -14.07 1.60
C ALA A 99 -2.93 -15.40 1.31
N THR A 100 -4.24 -15.34 1.00
CA THR A 100 -5.06 -16.51 0.65
C THR A 100 -4.61 -17.15 -0.66
N ILE A 101 -4.31 -16.33 -1.68
CA ILE A 101 -3.78 -16.81 -2.96
C ILE A 101 -2.41 -17.46 -2.75
N ALA A 102 -1.51 -16.79 -2.03
CA ALA A 102 -0.17 -17.33 -1.72
C ALA A 102 -0.26 -18.67 -0.98
N PHE A 103 -1.13 -18.76 0.03
CA PHE A 103 -1.42 -19.99 0.76
C PHE A 103 -1.89 -21.10 -0.19
N GLY A 104 -2.89 -20.82 -1.03
CA GLY A 104 -3.48 -21.78 -1.96
C GLY A 104 -2.50 -22.29 -3.01
N VAL A 105 -1.66 -21.40 -3.56
CA VAL A 105 -0.61 -21.77 -4.52
C VAL A 105 0.42 -22.66 -3.85
N VAL A 106 0.98 -22.26 -2.70
CA VAL A 106 2.00 -23.05 -1.99
C VAL A 106 1.43 -24.41 -1.56
N TYR A 107 0.19 -24.45 -1.06
CA TYR A 107 -0.47 -25.69 -0.68
C TYR A 107 -0.63 -26.64 -1.86
N ASN A 108 -1.08 -26.14 -3.01
CA ASN A 108 -1.24 -26.95 -4.21
C ASN A 108 0.11 -27.43 -4.75
N SER A 109 1.13 -26.59 -4.76
CA SER A 109 2.49 -26.97 -5.17
C SER A 109 3.06 -28.08 -4.29
N LEU A 110 2.93 -27.95 -2.97
CA LEU A 110 3.33 -28.98 -2.00
C LEU A 110 2.58 -30.29 -2.23
N ARG A 111 1.26 -30.22 -2.46
CA ARG A 111 0.42 -31.39 -2.72
C ARG A 111 0.82 -32.11 -4.01
N ILE A 112 1.13 -31.37 -5.07
CA ILE A 112 1.60 -31.93 -6.34
C ILE A 112 2.96 -32.61 -6.14
N ALA A 113 3.92 -31.92 -5.51
CA ALA A 113 5.26 -32.46 -5.25
C ALA A 113 5.21 -33.77 -4.44
N LEU A 114 4.29 -33.85 -3.46
CA LEU A 114 4.04 -35.09 -2.70
C LEU A 114 3.45 -36.19 -3.59
N SER A 115 2.48 -35.86 -4.44
CA SER A 115 1.84 -36.83 -5.33
C SER A 115 2.82 -37.43 -6.33
N GLU A 116 3.70 -36.61 -6.90
CA GLU A 116 4.71 -37.02 -7.87
C GLU A 116 5.79 -37.89 -7.23
N ARG A 117 6.26 -37.52 -6.03
CA ARG A 117 7.31 -38.26 -5.34
C ARG A 117 6.81 -39.45 -4.53
N ASN A 118 5.50 -39.74 -4.47
CA ASN A 118 4.96 -40.89 -3.73
C ASN A 118 5.66 -42.24 -4.05
N ARG A 119 6.10 -42.45 -5.30
CA ARG A 119 6.87 -43.66 -5.70
C ARG A 119 8.30 -43.66 -5.13
N GLU A 120 8.94 -42.50 -5.08
CA GLU A 120 10.26 -42.31 -4.48
C GLU A 120 10.19 -42.43 -2.95
N LEU A 121 9.15 -41.85 -2.33
CA LEU A 121 8.82 -41.98 -0.91
C LEU A 121 8.64 -43.45 -0.50
N ALA A 122 7.96 -44.23 -1.35
CA ALA A 122 7.77 -45.66 -1.12
C ALA A 122 9.09 -46.43 -1.15
N SER A 123 10.01 -46.09 -2.07
CA SER A 123 11.35 -46.69 -2.13
C SER A 123 12.23 -46.33 -0.93
N LEU A 124 12.26 -45.04 -0.54
CA LEU A 124 12.97 -44.57 0.65
C LEU A 124 12.46 -45.25 1.93
N ARG A 125 11.16 -45.56 1.99
CA ARG A 125 10.59 -46.31 3.10
C ARG A 125 11.09 -47.76 3.17
N VAL A 126 11.31 -48.43 2.04
CA VAL A 126 11.92 -49.78 2.03
C VAL A 126 13.35 -49.74 2.57
N LEU A 127 14.05 -48.61 2.36
CA LEU A 127 15.38 -48.36 2.92
C LEU A 127 15.38 -47.93 4.40
N GLY A 128 14.21 -47.82 5.04
CA GLY A 128 14.06 -47.55 6.48
C GLY A 128 13.87 -46.08 6.87
N PHE A 129 13.70 -45.15 5.92
CA PHE A 129 13.49 -43.74 6.22
C PHE A 129 12.11 -43.46 6.86
N GLN A 130 12.10 -42.54 7.82
CA GLN A 130 10.91 -42.13 8.56
C GLN A 130 10.12 -41.05 7.78
N ARG A 131 8.79 -41.02 7.95
CA ARG A 131 7.89 -40.06 7.25
C ARG A 131 8.28 -38.59 7.47
N SER A 132 8.79 -38.28 8.65
CA SER A 132 9.28 -36.95 9.04
C SER A 132 10.50 -36.51 8.24
N GLU A 133 11.44 -37.43 7.96
CA GLU A 133 12.68 -37.13 7.23
C GLU A 133 12.38 -36.74 5.79
N VAL A 134 11.44 -37.44 5.15
CA VAL A 134 11.11 -37.13 3.76
C VAL A 134 10.22 -35.90 3.63
N ALA A 135 9.33 -35.66 4.59
CA ALA A 135 8.61 -34.40 4.68
C ALA A 135 9.57 -33.22 4.90
N TYR A 136 10.61 -33.37 5.73
CA TYR A 136 11.60 -32.33 5.97
C TYR A 136 12.35 -31.93 4.69
N ILE A 137 12.77 -32.91 3.89
CA ILE A 137 13.45 -32.65 2.60
C ILE A 137 12.54 -31.87 1.64
N LEU A 138 11.29 -32.30 1.49
CA LEU A 138 10.32 -31.64 0.60
C LEU A 138 9.98 -30.22 1.07
N LEU A 139 9.77 -30.02 2.37
CA LEU A 139 9.50 -28.71 2.93
C LEU A 139 10.72 -27.79 2.82
N GLY A 140 11.94 -28.34 2.92
CA GLY A 140 13.18 -27.61 2.68
C GLY A 140 13.32 -27.12 1.24
N GLU A 141 13.03 -27.98 0.26
CA GLU A 141 13.04 -27.63 -1.17
C GLU A 141 12.03 -26.52 -1.47
N GLN A 142 10.80 -26.64 -0.95
CA GLN A 142 9.77 -25.62 -1.12
C GLN A 142 10.08 -24.32 -0.36
N GLY A 143 10.70 -24.41 0.82
CA GLY A 143 11.17 -23.25 1.57
C GLY A 143 12.24 -22.48 0.80
N LEU A 144 13.19 -23.20 0.18
CA LEU A 144 14.24 -22.60 -0.65
C LEU A 144 13.64 -21.92 -1.90
N LEU A 145 12.71 -22.59 -2.59
CA LEU A 145 12.00 -22.02 -3.73
C LEU A 145 11.23 -20.75 -3.33
N THR A 146 10.54 -20.77 -2.18
CA THR A 146 9.83 -19.61 -1.64
C THR A 146 10.81 -18.46 -1.38
N LEU A 147 11.95 -18.74 -0.75
CA LEU A 147 12.95 -17.74 -0.39
C LEU A 147 13.58 -17.09 -1.63
N ILE A 148 13.79 -17.85 -2.70
CA ILE A 148 14.24 -17.33 -4.00
C ILE A 148 13.12 -16.54 -4.68
N ALA A 149 11.85 -16.97 -4.56
CA ALA A 149 10.73 -16.28 -5.21
C ALA A 149 10.44 -14.89 -4.63
N ILE A 150 10.71 -14.64 -3.34
CA ILE A 150 10.48 -13.34 -2.68
C ILE A 150 11.16 -12.16 -3.41
N PRO A 151 12.49 -12.17 -3.65
CA PRO A 151 13.14 -11.05 -4.34
C PRO A 151 12.64 -10.87 -5.77
N PHE A 152 12.33 -11.95 -6.51
CA PHE A 152 11.70 -11.83 -7.83
C PHE A 152 10.31 -11.19 -7.73
N GLY A 153 9.53 -11.58 -6.73
CA GLY A 153 8.23 -10.96 -6.42
C GLY A 153 8.36 -9.47 -6.13
N PHE A 154 9.40 -9.04 -5.41
CA PHE A 154 9.66 -7.63 -5.15
C PHE A 154 9.98 -6.84 -6.41
N VAL A 155 10.80 -7.40 -7.31
CA VAL A 155 11.14 -6.75 -8.59
C VAL A 155 9.91 -6.61 -9.48
N ILE A 156 9.12 -7.68 -9.62
CA ILE A 156 7.89 -7.67 -10.43
C ILE A 156 6.86 -6.72 -9.82
N GLY A 157 6.67 -6.78 -8.49
CA GLY A 157 5.76 -5.91 -7.76
C GLY A 157 6.12 -4.43 -7.90
N TYR A 158 7.41 -4.09 -7.76
CA TYR A 158 7.90 -2.73 -8.01
C TYR A 158 7.57 -2.27 -9.43
N GLY A 159 7.84 -3.12 -10.43
CA GLY A 159 7.55 -2.81 -11.84
C GLY A 159 6.06 -2.56 -12.09
N LEU A 160 5.18 -3.36 -11.48
CA LEU A 160 3.74 -3.17 -11.55
C LEU A 160 3.30 -1.86 -10.88
N CYS A 161 3.80 -1.56 -9.68
CA CYS A 161 3.48 -0.31 -9.01
C CYS A 161 3.96 0.90 -9.82
N PHE A 162 5.17 0.84 -10.38
CA PHE A 162 5.71 1.88 -11.25
C PHE A 162 4.86 2.09 -12.51
N TYR A 163 4.46 1.01 -13.16
CA TYR A 163 3.59 1.07 -14.34
C TYR A 163 2.23 1.69 -14.01
N LEU A 164 1.63 1.29 -12.89
CA LEU A 164 0.38 1.88 -12.41
C LEU A 164 0.55 3.38 -12.12
N THR A 165 1.61 3.77 -11.41
CA THR A 165 1.89 5.19 -11.11
C THR A 165 1.92 6.04 -12.37
N ILE A 166 2.63 5.61 -13.42
CA ILE A 166 2.68 6.34 -14.70
C ILE A 166 1.29 6.44 -15.33
N GLY A 167 0.50 5.36 -15.28
CA GLY A 167 -0.86 5.35 -15.82
C GLY A 167 -1.85 6.26 -15.08
N PHE A 168 -1.59 6.56 -13.81
CA PHE A 168 -2.41 7.46 -12.99
C PHE A 168 -1.98 8.93 -13.06
N GLU A 169 -0.78 9.25 -13.56
CA GLU A 169 -0.34 10.63 -13.75
C GLU A 169 -1.27 11.36 -14.74
N ASN A 170 -2.01 12.36 -14.24
CA ASN A 170 -2.83 13.26 -15.03
C ASN A 170 -2.53 14.71 -14.60
N ASP A 171 -2.89 15.70 -15.43
CA ASP A 171 -2.64 17.14 -15.16
C ASP A 171 -3.18 17.64 -13.81
N LEU A 172 -4.11 16.91 -13.19
CA LEU A 172 -4.69 17.24 -11.89
C LEU A 172 -4.00 16.56 -10.68
N TYR A 173 -3.36 15.40 -10.86
CA TYR A 173 -2.85 14.57 -9.76
C TYR A 173 -1.54 13.86 -10.14
N ARG A 174 -0.50 14.05 -9.32
CA ARG A 174 0.73 13.24 -9.34
C ARG A 174 0.81 12.41 -8.07
N VAL A 175 0.73 11.08 -8.20
CA VAL A 175 0.90 10.15 -7.08
C VAL A 175 2.34 9.65 -7.09
N PRO A 176 3.23 10.17 -6.23
CA PRO A 176 4.61 9.69 -6.19
C PRO A 176 4.63 8.22 -5.73
N LEU A 177 5.44 7.40 -6.41
CA LEU A 177 5.68 6.02 -5.97
C LEU A 177 6.64 6.04 -4.78
N GLU A 178 6.09 5.98 -3.56
CA GLU A 178 6.89 5.83 -2.34
C GLU A 178 6.73 4.42 -1.76
N LEU A 179 7.71 3.56 -2.03
CA LEU A 179 7.77 2.21 -1.46
C LEU A 179 8.74 2.19 -0.29
N THR A 180 8.21 2.14 0.93
CA THR A 180 9.01 2.08 2.15
C THR A 180 9.48 0.65 2.45
N PRO A 181 10.61 0.47 3.16
CA PRO A 181 11.10 -0.86 3.55
C PRO A 181 10.06 -1.69 4.33
N ASN A 182 9.16 -1.03 5.05
CA ASN A 182 8.08 -1.68 5.81
C ASN A 182 7.10 -2.42 4.92
N VAL A 183 6.81 -1.91 3.72
CA VAL A 183 5.90 -2.56 2.75
C VAL A 183 6.51 -3.88 2.26
N TYR A 184 7.80 -3.86 1.93
CA TYR A 184 8.51 -5.08 1.54
C TYR A 184 8.62 -6.09 2.69
N ALA A 185 8.89 -5.63 3.90
CA ALA A 185 8.94 -6.47 5.09
C ALA A 185 7.58 -7.14 5.36
N LEU A 186 6.48 -6.39 5.27
CA LEU A 186 5.13 -6.93 5.43
C LEU A 186 4.80 -7.94 4.32
N ALA A 187 5.13 -7.65 3.07
CA ALA A 187 4.89 -8.55 1.94
C ALA A 187 5.66 -9.88 2.10
N ALA A 188 6.95 -9.83 2.45
CA ALA A 188 7.73 -11.03 2.75
C ALA A 188 7.15 -11.79 3.95
N PHE A 189 6.78 -11.08 5.02
CA PHE A 189 6.20 -11.69 6.22
C PHE A 189 4.93 -12.48 5.88
N VAL A 190 4.01 -11.88 5.12
CA VAL A 190 2.77 -12.55 4.70
C VAL A 190 3.06 -13.80 3.88
N VAL A 191 3.97 -13.74 2.91
CA VAL A 191 4.32 -14.90 2.07
C VAL A 191 4.98 -16.02 2.90
N ILE A 192 5.90 -15.67 3.78
CA ILE A 192 6.60 -16.62 4.65
C ILE A 192 5.60 -17.29 5.59
N VAL A 193 4.72 -16.52 6.25
CA VAL A 193 3.70 -17.04 7.14
C VAL A 193 2.73 -17.95 6.39
N SER A 194 2.22 -17.53 5.23
CA SER A 194 1.35 -18.38 4.40
C SER A 194 2.04 -19.69 4.01
N SER A 195 3.32 -19.64 3.64
CA SER A 195 4.10 -20.82 3.26
C SER A 195 4.29 -21.77 4.46
N ILE A 196 4.63 -21.25 5.64
CA ILE A 196 4.78 -22.03 6.88
C ILE A 196 3.45 -22.68 7.28
N VAL A 197 2.33 -21.95 7.17
CA VAL A 197 1.00 -22.48 7.49
C VAL A 197 0.64 -23.61 6.52
N SER A 198 0.85 -23.43 5.22
CA SER A 198 0.64 -24.49 4.21
C SER A 198 1.50 -25.73 4.51
N ALA A 199 2.80 -25.51 4.79
CA ALA A 199 3.74 -26.56 5.15
C ALA A 199 3.29 -27.34 6.40
N MET A 200 2.86 -26.63 7.45
CA MET A 200 2.41 -27.25 8.70
C MET A 200 1.15 -28.09 8.51
N ILE A 201 0.18 -27.63 7.70
CA ILE A 201 -1.04 -28.38 7.39
C ILE A 201 -0.71 -29.68 6.67
N ILE A 202 0.15 -29.60 5.65
CA ILE A 202 0.58 -30.78 4.89
C ILE A 202 1.37 -31.76 5.76
N TRP A 203 2.28 -31.26 6.59
CA TRP A 203 3.04 -32.07 7.54
C TRP A 203 2.13 -32.82 8.52
N ARG A 204 1.10 -32.15 9.06
CA ARG A 204 0.08 -32.79 9.91
C ARG A 204 -0.75 -33.82 9.15
N SER A 205 -1.13 -33.51 7.91
CA SER A 205 -1.86 -34.45 7.04
C SER A 205 -1.06 -35.74 6.79
N LEU A 206 0.25 -35.63 6.55
CA LEU A 206 1.16 -36.77 6.37
C LEU A 206 1.35 -37.60 7.65
N ALA A 207 1.29 -36.97 8.82
CA ALA A 207 1.35 -37.66 10.11
C ALA A 207 0.07 -38.47 10.40
N HIS A 208 -1.09 -38.01 9.94
CA HIS A 208 -2.38 -38.66 10.16
C HIS A 208 -2.85 -39.59 9.03
N LEU A 209 -2.19 -39.59 7.86
CA LEU A 209 -2.51 -40.51 6.77
C LEU A 209 -2.12 -41.94 7.13
N ASP A 210 -3.05 -42.64 7.76
CA ASP A 210 -2.96 -44.06 8.02
C ASP A 210 -2.92 -44.82 6.68
N MET A 211 -1.86 -45.61 6.47
CA MET A 211 -1.49 -46.18 5.17
C MET A 211 -2.35 -47.39 4.78
N VAL A 212 -3.56 -47.47 5.31
CA VAL A 212 -4.52 -48.55 5.02
C VAL A 212 -5.48 -48.16 3.89
N ALA A 213 -5.66 -46.86 3.61
CA ALA A 213 -6.55 -46.39 2.54
C ALA A 213 -5.95 -46.54 1.12
N VAL A 214 -4.62 -46.43 0.97
CA VAL A 214 -3.95 -46.47 -0.35
C VAL A 214 -3.89 -47.89 -0.94
N LEU A 215 -4.08 -48.93 -0.13
CA LEU A 215 -4.15 -50.32 -0.61
C LEU A 215 -5.57 -50.77 -1.01
N LYS A 216 -6.60 -49.93 -0.86
CA LYS A 216 -8.00 -50.29 -1.21
C LYS A 216 -8.53 -49.65 -2.49
N SER A 217 -7.78 -48.77 -3.18
CA SER A 217 -8.19 -48.18 -4.46
C SER A 217 -7.63 -48.93 -5.68
N LYS A 218 -7.46 -50.24 -5.56
CA LYS A 218 -7.20 -51.15 -6.69
C LYS A 218 -8.14 -52.35 -6.60
N GLU A 219 -9.43 -52.05 -6.75
CA GLU A 219 -10.36 -52.85 -7.56
C GLU A 219 -11.16 -51.87 -8.42
#